data_AF-A0A961TBM6-F1
#
_entry.id   AF-A0A961TBM6-F1
#
_cell.length_a   1.000
_cell.length_b   1.000
_cell.length_c   1.000
_cell.angle_alpha   90.00
_cell.angle_beta   90.00
_cell.angle_gamma   90.00
#
_symmetry.space_group_name_H-M   'P 1'
#
loop_
_entity.id
_entity.type
_entity.pdbx_description
1 polymer ?
#
loop_
_entity_poly.entity_id
_entity_poly.type
_entity_poly.pdbx_seq_one_letter_code
_entity_poly.pdbx_strand_id
1 'polypeptide(L)'
;MTNPRHNQRDVYPPTGTEITAKSWLTEAPMRMLMNNLHPDVAENPHELVVYGGIGRAARTWKDFDLIIDSLKKLNEDETLVVQSGKPVAVVRTHADAPRVLIANSNLVPHWANWDHFNELDKKGLAMYGQMTAGSWIYIGTQGIVQGTYETFAEAGRQHYGGDLRGKWILTGGLGGMGGAQPLA
;
A
#
# COMPACT_ATOMS: atom_id res chain seq x y z
N MET A 1 4.46 -23.80 -13.74
CA MET A 1 3.55 -23.33 -12.69
C MET A 1 3.39 -21.83 -12.86
N THR A 2 2.17 -21.32 -12.99
CA THR A 2 1.90 -19.89 -13.15
C THR A 2 2.19 -19.16 -11.83
N ASN A 3 2.95 -18.06 -11.89
CA ASN A 3 3.23 -17.22 -10.72
C ASN A 3 1.90 -16.58 -10.26
N PRO A 4 1.38 -16.89 -9.05
CA PRO A 4 0.08 -16.39 -8.60
C PRO A 4 0.07 -14.87 -8.32
N ARG A 5 1.24 -14.23 -8.37
CA ARG A 5 1.41 -12.78 -8.18
C ARG A 5 1.44 -12.02 -9.50
N HIS A 6 1.59 -12.68 -10.64
CA HIS A 6 1.69 -12.02 -11.93
C HIS A 6 0.36 -12.07 -12.69
N ASN A 7 -0.11 -10.91 -13.16
CA ASN A 7 -1.28 -10.74 -14.03
C ASN A 7 -1.12 -9.45 -14.83
N GLN A 8 -1.44 -9.46 -16.12
CA GLN A 8 -1.28 -8.31 -17.02
C GLN A 8 -2.45 -7.32 -16.97
N ARG A 9 -3.40 -7.51 -16.05
CA ARG A 9 -4.54 -6.60 -15.93
C ARG A 9 -4.12 -5.26 -15.33
N ASP A 10 -4.62 -4.19 -15.93
CA ASP A 10 -4.59 -2.87 -15.32
C ASP A 10 -5.79 -2.70 -14.38
N VAL A 11 -5.56 -2.04 -13.25
CA VAL A 11 -6.57 -1.83 -12.21
C VAL A 11 -6.87 -0.33 -12.12
N TYR A 12 -8.16 0.02 -12.21
CA TYR A 12 -8.62 1.39 -12.10
C TYR A 12 -9.71 1.48 -11.03
N PRO A 13 -9.60 2.38 -10.04
CA PRO A 13 -10.68 2.57 -9.08
C PRO A 13 -11.93 3.13 -9.76
N PRO A 14 -13.14 2.71 -9.38
CA PRO A 14 -14.37 3.39 -9.78
C PRO A 14 -14.32 4.88 -9.43
N THR A 15 -14.83 5.73 -10.33
CA THR A 15 -14.92 7.18 -10.15
C THR A 15 -16.38 7.65 -10.15
N GLY A 16 -16.62 8.90 -9.77
CA GLY A 16 -17.98 9.46 -9.66
C GLY A 16 -18.72 9.04 -8.39
N THR A 17 -20.02 9.34 -8.36
CA THR A 17 -20.89 9.22 -7.18
C THR A 17 -21.60 7.88 -7.03
N GLU A 18 -21.60 7.05 -8.07
CA GLU A 18 -22.18 5.70 -8.01
C GLU A 18 -21.30 4.77 -7.18
N ILE A 19 -21.89 3.93 -6.33
CA ILE A 19 -21.17 2.97 -5.48
C ILE A 19 -21.39 1.54 -5.95
N THR A 20 -20.36 0.70 -5.83
CA THR A 20 -20.44 -0.74 -6.15
C THR A 20 -20.60 -1.58 -4.87
N ALA A 21 -20.05 -1.12 -3.76
CA ALA A 21 -20.27 -1.70 -2.44
C ALA A 21 -21.58 -1.19 -1.80
N LYS A 22 -21.97 -1.79 -0.68
CA LYS A 22 -23.22 -1.46 0.04
C LYS A 22 -23.22 -0.07 0.69
N SER A 23 -22.05 0.52 0.93
CA SER A 23 -21.91 1.82 1.61
C SER A 23 -20.61 2.52 1.19
N TRP A 24 -20.51 3.83 1.40
CA TRP A 24 -19.26 4.57 1.20
C TRP A 24 -18.11 4.07 2.10
N LEU A 25 -18.42 3.55 3.30
CA LEU A 25 -17.43 3.03 4.23
C LEU A 25 -16.77 1.73 3.75
N THR A 26 -17.42 1.00 2.84
CA THR A 26 -16.88 -0.23 2.21
C THR A 26 -16.42 0.01 0.77
N GLU A 27 -17.01 0.99 0.08
CA GLU A 27 -16.56 1.49 -1.23
C GLU A 27 -15.19 2.16 -1.14
N ALA A 28 -14.95 3.00 -0.12
CA ALA A 28 -13.70 3.73 0.05
C ALA A 28 -12.46 2.82 0.12
N PRO A 29 -12.36 1.82 1.03
CA PRO A 29 -11.19 0.93 1.05
C PRO A 29 -11.04 0.12 -0.24
N MET A 30 -12.13 -0.20 -0.94
CA MET A 30 -12.07 -0.86 -2.25
C MET A 30 -11.44 0.04 -3.31
N ARG A 31 -11.91 1.30 -3.43
CA ARG A 31 -11.33 2.29 -4.35
C ARG A 31 -9.86 2.55 -4.01
N MET A 32 -9.53 2.67 -2.73
CA MET A 32 -8.15 2.92 -2.32
C MET A 32 -7.21 1.72 -2.58
N LEU A 33 -7.69 0.49 -2.39
CA LEU A 33 -6.94 -0.70 -2.79
C LEU A 33 -6.68 -0.72 -4.30
N MET A 34 -7.68 -0.36 -5.10
CA MET A 34 -7.55 -0.28 -6.55
C MET A 34 -6.63 0.87 -6.99
N ASN A 35 -6.70 2.03 -6.31
CA ASN A 35 -5.81 3.17 -6.52
C ASN A 35 -4.34 2.81 -6.25
N ASN A 36 -4.08 2.03 -5.20
CA ASN A 36 -2.74 1.51 -4.90
C ASN A 36 -2.16 0.66 -6.04
N LEU A 37 -2.96 0.17 -6.97
CA LEU A 37 -2.53 -0.63 -8.13
C LEU A 37 -2.78 0.08 -9.47
N HIS A 38 -3.13 1.37 -9.44
CA HIS A 38 -3.28 2.15 -10.65
C HIS A 38 -1.93 2.24 -11.39
N PRO A 39 -1.87 2.07 -12.73
CA PRO A 39 -0.63 2.13 -13.50
C PRO A 39 0.18 3.41 -13.30
N ASP A 40 -0.48 4.56 -13.14
CA ASP A 40 0.18 5.84 -12.87
C ASP A 40 0.58 6.06 -11.39
N VAL A 41 0.27 5.11 -10.50
CA VAL A 41 0.53 5.23 -9.06
C VAL A 41 1.57 4.20 -8.61
N ALA A 42 1.37 2.93 -8.95
CA ALA A 42 2.20 1.83 -8.50
C ALA A 42 3.46 1.66 -9.35
N GLU A 43 4.57 1.25 -8.72
CA GLU A 43 5.83 0.98 -9.42
C GLU A 43 5.76 -0.26 -10.32
N ASN A 44 5.05 -1.32 -9.90
CA ASN A 44 4.88 -2.54 -10.69
C ASN A 44 3.54 -3.24 -10.33
N PRO A 45 2.40 -2.69 -10.80
CA PRO A 45 1.07 -3.14 -10.39
C PRO A 45 0.73 -4.56 -10.85
N HIS A 46 1.31 -5.03 -11.96
CA HIS A 46 1.09 -6.39 -12.50
C HIS A 46 1.63 -7.49 -11.57
N GLU A 47 2.55 -7.13 -10.67
CA GLU A 47 3.03 -7.98 -9.57
C GLU A 47 2.48 -7.60 -8.18
N LEU A 48 1.42 -6.78 -8.16
CA LEU A 48 0.79 -6.19 -6.98
C LEU A 48 1.71 -5.23 -6.19
N VAL A 49 2.88 -4.88 -6.73
CA VAL A 49 3.89 -4.07 -6.06
C VAL A 49 3.55 -2.58 -6.23
N VAL A 50 3.42 -1.91 -5.10
CA VAL A 50 3.09 -0.48 -5.03
C VAL A 50 4.37 0.35 -4.97
N TYR A 51 5.25 0.12 -3.99
CA TYR A 51 6.54 0.80 -3.85
C TYR A 51 7.48 0.09 -2.87
N GLY A 52 8.71 0.58 -2.76
CA GLY A 52 9.65 0.19 -1.68
C GLY A 52 10.17 -1.24 -1.83
N GLY A 53 10.61 -1.62 -3.03
CA GLY A 53 11.05 -2.97 -3.35
C GLY A 53 9.86 -3.88 -3.63
N ILE A 54 9.46 -4.70 -2.65
CA ILE A 54 8.36 -5.69 -2.78
C ILE A 54 7.12 -5.34 -1.95
N GLY A 55 6.92 -4.07 -1.61
CA GLY A 55 5.73 -3.60 -0.89
C GLY A 55 4.48 -3.80 -1.74
N ARG A 56 3.56 -4.68 -1.32
CA ARG A 56 2.40 -5.07 -2.13
C ARG A 56 1.07 -4.67 -1.50
N ALA A 57 0.05 -4.53 -2.36
CA ALA A 57 -1.32 -4.20 -1.96
C ALA A 57 -2.15 -5.44 -1.51
N ALA A 58 -1.86 -6.60 -2.09
CA ALA A 58 -2.45 -7.89 -1.75
C ALA A 58 -1.42 -9.01 -1.94
N ARG A 59 -1.65 -10.18 -1.32
CA ARG A 59 -0.67 -11.28 -1.31
C ARG A 59 -0.54 -11.97 -2.65
N THR A 60 -1.67 -12.26 -3.28
CA THR A 60 -1.79 -12.85 -4.62
C THR A 60 -2.96 -12.21 -5.35
N TRP A 61 -3.06 -12.42 -6.67
CA TRP A 61 -4.20 -11.90 -7.43
C TRP A 61 -5.52 -12.51 -7.00
N LYS A 62 -5.51 -13.79 -6.62
CA LYS A 62 -6.67 -14.45 -6.00
C LYS A 62 -7.10 -13.75 -4.71
N ASP A 63 -6.13 -13.39 -3.87
CA ASP A 63 -6.43 -12.70 -2.61
C ASP A 63 -6.97 -11.29 -2.86
N PHE A 64 -6.44 -10.56 -3.86
CA PHE A 64 -7.02 -9.29 -4.31
C PHE A 64 -8.48 -9.46 -4.73
N ASP A 65 -8.78 -10.44 -5.58
CA ASP A 65 -10.14 -10.66 -6.10
C ASP A 65 -11.12 -10.97 -4.95
N LEU A 66 -10.67 -11.78 -3.99
CA LEU A 66 -11.44 -12.09 -2.79
C LEU A 66 -11.63 -10.86 -1.89
N ILE A 67 -10.64 -9.97 -1.76
CA ILE A 67 -10.80 -8.72 -1.00
C ILE A 67 -11.85 -7.83 -1.67
N ILE A 68 -11.77 -7.64 -3.00
CA ILE A 68 -12.74 -6.84 -3.76
C ILE A 68 -14.16 -7.41 -3.61
N ASP A 69 -14.32 -8.73 -3.79
CA ASP A 69 -15.62 -9.40 -3.62
C ASP A 69 -16.16 -9.27 -2.19
N SER A 70 -15.29 -9.41 -1.18
CA SER A 70 -15.67 -9.26 0.22
C SER A 70 -16.15 -7.84 0.52
N LEU A 71 -15.41 -6.81 0.09
CA LEU A 71 -15.76 -5.40 0.33
C LEU A 71 -17.09 -5.01 -0.32
N LYS A 72 -17.40 -5.55 -1.51
CA LYS A 72 -18.70 -5.33 -2.17
C LYS A 72 -19.88 -5.89 -1.37
N LYS A 73 -19.67 -7.00 -0.64
CA LYS A 73 -20.71 -7.73 0.09
C LYS A 73 -20.79 -7.37 1.58
N LEU A 74 -19.77 -6.73 2.14
CA LEU A 74 -19.63 -6.46 3.57
C LEU A 74 -20.75 -5.54 4.10
N ASN A 75 -21.41 -5.96 5.17
CA ASN A 75 -22.45 -5.19 5.85
C ASN A 75 -21.85 -4.09 6.75
N GLU A 76 -22.68 -3.13 7.17
CA GLU A 76 -22.27 -2.01 8.02
C GLU A 76 -21.84 -2.44 9.44
N ASP A 77 -22.34 -3.56 9.94
CA ASP A 77 -21.99 -4.15 11.23
C ASP A 77 -20.97 -5.29 11.10
N GLU A 78 -20.23 -5.35 9.99
CA GLU A 78 -19.20 -6.35 9.74
C GLU A 78 -17.82 -5.70 9.55
N THR A 79 -16.78 -6.47 9.85
CA THR A 79 -15.38 -6.10 9.68
C THR A 79 -14.63 -7.20 8.92
N LEU A 80 -14.01 -6.84 7.80
CA LEU A 80 -13.09 -7.69 7.05
C LEU A 80 -11.72 -7.72 7.75
N VAL A 81 -11.18 -8.91 7.99
CA VAL A 81 -9.84 -9.11 8.55
C VAL A 81 -8.87 -9.51 7.43
N VAL A 82 -7.83 -8.72 7.23
CA VAL A 82 -6.76 -8.96 6.25
C VAL A 82 -5.46 -9.26 6.97
N GLN A 83 -4.92 -10.45 6.75
CA GLN A 83 -3.66 -10.91 7.31
C GLN A 83 -2.62 -11.00 6.20
N SER A 84 -1.55 -10.21 6.27
CA SER A 84 -0.50 -10.13 5.23
C SER A 84 -1.08 -10.20 3.82
N GLY A 85 -1.98 -9.27 3.50
CA GLY A 85 -2.62 -9.14 2.18
C GLY A 85 -3.59 -10.24 1.77
N LYS A 86 -4.03 -11.09 2.69
CA LYS A 86 -5.03 -12.14 2.45
C LYS A 86 -6.30 -11.87 3.26
N PRO A 87 -7.51 -11.91 2.67
CA PRO A 87 -8.75 -11.84 3.42
C PRO A 87 -8.97 -13.17 4.16
N VAL A 88 -8.96 -13.16 5.49
CA VAL A 88 -9.00 -14.39 6.30
C VAL A 88 -10.31 -14.61 7.04
N ALA A 89 -11.06 -13.53 7.33
CA ALA A 89 -12.34 -13.63 8.00
C ALA A 89 -13.20 -12.38 7.74
N VAL A 90 -14.51 -12.54 7.84
CA VAL A 90 -15.46 -11.45 8.09
C VAL A 90 -16.08 -11.74 9.45
N VAL A 91 -16.04 -10.77 10.34
CA VAL A 91 -16.57 -10.89 11.71
C VAL A 91 -17.61 -9.82 11.95
N ARG A 92 -18.65 -10.16 12.72
CA ARG A 92 -19.65 -9.18 13.15
C ARG A 92 -19.07 -8.28 14.24
N THR A 93 -19.25 -6.99 14.07
CA THR A 93 -18.88 -5.92 14.99
C THR A 93 -20.07 -4.98 15.19
N HIS A 94 -19.97 -3.71 14.80
CA HIS A 94 -21.03 -2.69 14.86
C HIS A 94 -20.72 -1.54 13.89
N ALA A 95 -21.70 -0.68 13.59
CA ALA A 95 -21.56 0.40 12.62
C ALA A 95 -20.36 1.33 12.87
N ASP A 96 -20.05 1.66 14.12
CA ASP A 96 -18.92 2.54 14.46
C ASP A 96 -17.55 1.86 14.47
N ALA A 97 -17.48 0.54 14.26
CA ALA A 97 -16.21 -0.18 14.16
C ALA A 97 -15.53 0.06 12.81
N PRO A 98 -14.21 -0.19 12.67
CA PRO A 98 -13.57 -0.22 11.36
C PRO A 98 -14.18 -1.30 10.45
N ARG A 99 -14.41 -0.97 9.17
CA ARG A 99 -14.83 -1.95 8.16
C ARG A 99 -13.71 -2.94 7.79
N VAL A 100 -12.45 -2.55 7.97
CA VAL A 100 -11.30 -3.40 7.65
C VAL A 100 -10.26 -3.29 8.76
N LEU A 101 -9.76 -4.44 9.22
CA LEU A 101 -8.59 -4.54 10.10
C LEU A 101 -7.46 -5.25 9.36
N ILE A 102 -6.28 -4.64 9.34
CA ILE A 102 -5.14 -5.10 8.54
C ILE A 102 -3.94 -5.34 9.45
N ALA A 103 -3.35 -6.54 9.37
CA ALA A 103 -2.09 -6.87 10.03
C ALA A 103 -1.15 -7.53 9.01
N ASN A 104 -0.14 -6.80 8.54
CA ASN A 104 0.79 -7.24 7.52
C ASN A 104 2.20 -7.45 8.07
N SER A 105 2.88 -8.49 7.60
CA SER A 105 4.34 -8.69 7.77
C SER A 105 4.84 -8.86 9.22
N ASN A 106 3.94 -8.95 10.20
CA ASN A 106 4.30 -9.18 11.59
C ASN A 106 4.91 -10.57 11.76
N LEU A 107 6.09 -10.63 12.38
CA LEU A 107 6.79 -11.84 12.77
C LEU A 107 7.20 -11.70 14.24
N VAL A 108 7.20 -12.80 14.98
CA VAL A 108 7.72 -12.81 16.36
C VAL A 108 9.19 -12.37 16.32
N PRO A 109 9.69 -11.51 17.23
CA PRO A 109 10.97 -10.81 17.05
C PRO A 109 12.18 -11.70 16.74
N HIS A 110 12.26 -12.89 17.35
CA HIS A 110 13.35 -13.84 17.06
C HIS A 110 13.42 -14.26 15.58
N TRP A 111 12.28 -14.29 14.89
CA TRP A 111 12.16 -14.65 13.47
C TRP A 111 11.95 -13.44 12.54
N ALA A 112 11.99 -12.21 13.06
CA ALA A 112 11.74 -10.99 12.30
C ALA A 112 12.95 -10.59 11.44
N ASN A 113 13.33 -11.44 10.50
CA ASN A 113 14.41 -11.23 9.55
C ASN A 113 13.99 -11.61 8.11
N TRP A 114 14.75 -11.12 7.14
CA TRP A 114 14.43 -11.32 5.72
C TRP A 114 14.53 -12.77 5.27
N ASP A 115 15.43 -13.59 5.82
CA ASP A 115 15.56 -14.98 5.43
C ASP A 115 14.29 -15.77 5.77
N HIS A 116 13.77 -15.59 6.99
CA HIS A 116 12.53 -16.23 7.41
C HIS A 116 11.31 -15.64 6.69
N PHE A 117 11.26 -14.32 6.49
CA PHE A 117 10.22 -13.70 5.67
C PHE A 117 10.18 -14.30 4.26
N ASN A 118 11.35 -14.44 3.60
CA ASN A 118 11.47 -14.99 2.25
C ASN A 118 11.11 -16.48 2.19
N GLU A 119 11.42 -17.24 3.24
CA GLU A 119 10.97 -18.63 3.39
C GLU A 119 9.44 -18.71 3.40
N LEU A 120 8.78 -17.88 4.20
CA LEU A 120 7.32 -17.81 4.27
C LEU A 120 6.71 -17.28 2.96
N ASP A 121 7.34 -16.30 2.32
CA ASP A 121 6.88 -15.75 1.04
C ASP A 121 6.92 -16.79 -0.08
N LYS A 122 7.98 -17.63 -0.15
CA LYS A 122 8.05 -18.76 -1.08
C LYS A 122 6.97 -19.81 -0.84
N LYS A 123 6.54 -19.98 0.42
CA LYS A 123 5.41 -20.85 0.81
C LYS A 123 4.04 -20.20 0.60
N GLY A 124 3.97 -18.94 0.14
CA GLY A 124 2.71 -18.20 -0.02
C GLY A 124 2.08 -17.74 1.31
N LEU A 125 2.86 -17.66 2.38
CA LEU A 125 2.42 -17.31 3.73
C LEU A 125 2.70 -15.85 4.12
N ALA A 126 3.50 -15.14 3.34
CA ALA A 126 3.89 -13.76 3.63
C ALA A 126 3.51 -12.79 2.50
N MET A 127 3.42 -11.53 2.88
CA MET A 127 3.39 -10.35 2.01
C MET A 127 4.11 -9.24 2.76
N TYR A 128 4.92 -8.45 2.06
CA TYR A 128 5.52 -7.26 2.63
C TYR A 128 4.55 -6.09 2.42
N GLY A 129 4.02 -5.54 3.51
CA GLY A 129 3.02 -4.47 3.45
C GLY A 129 3.61 -3.07 3.26
N GLN A 130 4.94 -2.90 3.44
CA GLN A 130 5.52 -1.58 3.61
C GLN A 130 4.70 -0.80 4.67
N MET A 131 4.49 0.50 4.51
CA MET A 131 3.61 1.32 5.33
C MET A 131 2.26 1.44 4.63
N THR A 132 2.21 2.14 3.49
CA THR A 132 0.96 2.50 2.80
C THR A 132 0.59 1.58 1.62
N ALA A 133 1.48 0.66 1.25
CA ALA A 133 1.22 -0.30 0.17
C ALA A 133 0.14 -1.31 0.58
N GLY A 134 0.36 -2.00 1.70
CA GLY A 134 -0.56 -3.02 2.22
C GLY A 134 -1.72 -2.48 3.05
N SER A 135 -1.76 -1.17 3.30
CA SER A 135 -2.84 -0.50 4.03
C SER A 135 -3.71 0.41 3.16
N TRP A 136 -3.47 0.39 1.84
CA TRP A 136 -4.35 1.01 0.83
C TRP A 136 -4.53 2.51 1.02
N ILE A 137 -3.42 3.26 1.09
CA ILE A 137 -3.47 4.73 1.19
C ILE A 137 -2.25 5.38 0.51
N TYR A 138 -1.67 4.70 -0.48
CA TYR A 138 -0.57 5.24 -1.26
C TYR A 138 -1.12 6.15 -2.35
N ILE A 139 -0.49 7.32 -2.50
CA ILE A 139 -0.91 8.39 -3.42
C ILE A 139 0.21 8.79 -4.38
N GLY A 140 1.07 7.83 -4.71
CA GLY A 140 2.26 8.07 -5.51
C GLY A 140 3.31 8.88 -4.76
N THR A 141 4.23 9.45 -5.52
CA THR A 141 5.36 10.27 -5.06
C THR A 141 4.95 11.42 -4.15
N GLN A 142 3.75 11.97 -4.34
CA GLN A 142 3.22 13.05 -3.51
C GLN A 142 3.16 12.68 -2.02
N GLY A 143 2.97 11.40 -1.68
CA GLY A 143 2.85 10.96 -0.29
C GLY A 143 4.06 11.31 0.59
N ILE A 144 5.25 11.50 0.00
CA ILE A 144 6.48 11.81 0.74
C ILE A 144 7.10 13.15 0.38
N VAL A 145 6.69 13.80 -0.71
CA VAL A 145 7.34 15.02 -1.21
C VAL A 145 7.40 16.13 -0.16
N GLN A 146 6.33 16.33 0.62
CA GLN A 146 6.34 17.32 1.70
C GLN A 146 7.34 16.95 2.80
N GLY A 147 7.41 15.67 3.20
CA GLY A 147 8.36 15.24 4.22
C GLY A 147 9.82 15.40 3.77
N THR A 148 10.09 15.09 2.49
CA THR A 148 11.41 15.32 1.88
C THR A 148 11.75 16.81 1.82
N TYR A 149 10.79 17.65 1.42
CA TYR A 149 10.93 19.11 1.41
C TYR A 149 11.26 19.65 2.80
N GLU A 150 10.50 19.27 3.84
CA GLU A 150 10.74 19.73 5.20
C GLU A 150 12.11 19.26 5.73
N THR A 151 12.56 18.06 5.32
CA THR A 151 13.90 17.57 5.65
C THR A 151 14.98 18.45 5.05
N PHE A 152 14.88 18.79 3.75
CA PHE A 152 15.85 19.67 3.10
C PHE A 152 15.76 21.10 3.62
N ALA A 153 14.56 21.63 3.83
CA ALA A 153 14.35 22.95 4.41
C ALA A 153 14.99 23.04 5.80
N GLU A 154 14.81 22.04 6.65
CA GLU A 154 15.42 22.02 7.99
C GLU A 154 16.93 21.85 7.95
N ALA A 155 17.47 20.98 7.07
CA ALA A 155 18.91 20.92 6.84
C ALA A 155 19.48 22.28 6.35
N GLY A 156 18.73 22.99 5.51
CA GLY A 156 19.02 24.36 5.09
C GLY A 156 19.07 25.34 6.26
N ARG A 157 18.10 25.29 7.18
CA ARG A 157 18.08 26.13 8.39
C ARG A 157 19.28 25.86 9.30
N GLN A 158 19.60 24.59 9.54
CA GLN A 158 20.68 24.20 10.46
C GLN A 158 22.09 24.46 9.91
N HIS A 159 22.31 24.32 8.59
CA HIS A 159 23.66 24.36 8.00
C HIS A 159 23.94 25.56 7.09
N TYR A 160 22.90 26.23 6.59
CA TYR A 160 23.03 27.28 5.57
C TYR A 160 22.16 28.52 5.86
N GLY A 161 21.74 28.72 7.11
CA GLY A 161 20.93 29.89 7.50
C GLY A 161 19.55 29.95 6.85
N GLY A 162 19.04 28.81 6.35
CA GLY A 162 17.74 28.68 5.72
C GLY A 162 17.72 28.93 4.21
N ASP A 163 18.84 29.29 3.57
CA ASP A 163 18.91 29.55 2.13
C ASP A 163 19.73 28.48 1.40
N LEU A 164 19.03 27.65 0.62
CA LEU A 164 19.65 26.62 -0.22
C LEU A 164 19.94 27.09 -1.66
N ARG A 165 19.72 28.36 -2.01
CA ARG A 165 20.05 28.87 -3.35
C ARG A 165 21.56 28.74 -3.62
N GLY A 166 21.90 28.22 -4.80
CA GLY A 166 23.28 27.94 -5.18
C GLY A 166 23.93 26.76 -4.45
N LYS A 167 23.16 26.00 -3.66
CA LYS A 167 23.56 24.70 -3.11
C LYS A 167 23.03 23.58 -3.99
N TRP A 168 23.57 22.38 -3.80
CA TRP A 168 23.13 21.18 -4.49
C TRP A 168 23.09 20.02 -3.50
N ILE A 169 22.19 19.08 -3.72
CA ILE A 169 22.01 17.88 -2.89
C ILE A 169 22.42 16.68 -3.74
N LEU A 170 23.33 15.87 -3.22
CA LEU A 170 23.71 14.59 -3.83
C LEU A 170 22.91 13.47 -3.18
N THR A 171 22.22 12.66 -4.00
CA THR A 171 21.43 11.52 -3.52
C THR A 171 21.34 10.42 -4.60
N GLY A 172 20.70 9.29 -4.27
CA GLY A 172 20.45 8.18 -5.19
C GLY A 172 19.08 7.53 -4.99
N GLY A 173 18.57 6.92 -6.06
CA GLY A 173 17.28 6.21 -6.07
C GLY A 173 16.10 7.08 -6.51
N LEU A 174 15.44 6.70 -7.62
CA LEU A 174 14.30 7.41 -8.22
C LEU A 174 13.08 6.50 -8.41
N GLY A 175 12.87 5.56 -7.49
CA GLY A 175 11.58 4.81 -7.41
C GLY A 175 10.48 5.66 -6.77
N GLY A 176 9.30 5.09 -6.54
CA GLY A 176 8.09 5.86 -6.20
C GLY A 176 8.22 6.87 -5.05
N MET A 177 8.98 6.55 -4.00
CA MET A 177 9.26 7.50 -2.91
C MET A 177 10.50 8.36 -3.18
N GLY A 178 11.57 7.76 -3.72
CA GLY A 178 12.82 8.47 -4.02
C GLY A 178 12.70 9.50 -5.16
N GLY A 179 11.73 9.32 -6.06
CA GLY A 179 11.38 10.25 -7.12
C GLY A 179 10.83 11.58 -6.61
N ALA A 180 10.53 11.70 -5.32
CA ALA A 180 10.13 12.97 -4.70
C ALA A 180 11.33 13.91 -4.48
N GLN A 181 12.54 13.37 -4.39
CA GLN A 181 13.76 14.12 -4.04
C GLN A 181 14.09 15.27 -5.01
N PRO A 182 13.92 15.15 -6.34
CA PRO A 182 14.24 16.26 -7.25
C PRO A 182 13.25 17.42 -7.20
N LEU A 183 12.01 17.18 -6.75
CA LEU A 183 10.96 18.20 -6.67
C LEU A 183 10.93 18.90 -5.30
N ALA A 184 11.29 18.17 -4.24
CA ALA A 184 11.41 18.66 -2.88
C ALA A 184 12.53 19.68 -2.72
#